data_AF-A0A660Z0L7-F1
#
_entry.id   AF-A0A660Z0L7-F1
#
_cell.length_a   1.000
_cell.length_b   1.000
_cell.length_c   1.000
_cell.angle_alpha   90.00
_cell.angle_beta   90.00
_cell.angle_gamma   90.00
#
_symmetry.space_group_name_H-M   'P 1'
#
loop_
_entity.id
_entity.type
_entity.pdbx_description
1 polymer ?
#
loop_
_entity_poly.entity_id
_entity_poly.type
_entity_poly.pdbx_seq_one_letter_code
_entity_poly.pdbx_strand_id
1 'polypeptide(L)'
;MRGVRSVMIAGLVLAMILPLKAGFIASDLQGTLSKASPDTKIGIIVHMAERPDLSAFGKGNYKLKAEYLRDLARRTQKDLLAYLSTRGDKVEDIKTFWTMNGLALKATPDVIREIAKRDDVWAVEKDSKTFILGRKTSGKHPDSTSRTVEWNIARIKADSVWEMGYTGQGVILGNLDTGVDVTHPALQGKYLGYFFDGVNGQTSPYDDHGHGTHTMGTMVGGDGPGPFEDDIGIAYNAMFVAAKAFNSWGSGEESWILACFDWFASLVADSGINVRVVSNSWGSSDNTALTFW
;
A
#
# COMPACT_ATOMS: atom_id res chain seq x y z
N MET A 1 -17.93 40.16 -42.71
CA MET A 1 -16.66 40.51 -42.05
C MET A 1 -16.95 40.97 -40.61
N ARG A 2 -16.83 40.07 -39.63
CA ARG A 2 -16.84 40.41 -38.20
C ARG A 2 -15.60 39.74 -37.60
N GLY A 3 -14.63 40.56 -37.19
CA GLY A 3 -13.37 40.09 -36.63
C GLY A 3 -13.55 39.61 -35.20
N VAL A 4 -13.12 38.37 -34.95
CA VAL A 4 -12.96 37.83 -33.60
C VAL A 4 -11.57 38.24 -33.13
N ARG A 5 -11.49 39.07 -32.08
CA ARG A 5 -10.24 39.39 -31.40
C ARG A 5 -9.93 38.26 -30.41
N SER A 6 -8.88 37.50 -30.68
CA SER A 6 -8.31 36.56 -29.72
C SER A 6 -7.66 37.32 -28.56
N VAL A 7 -8.14 37.08 -27.35
CA VAL A 7 -7.50 37.53 -26.11
C VAL A 7 -6.55 36.41 -25.66
N MET A 8 -5.24 36.62 -25.80
CA MET A 8 -4.23 35.80 -25.13
C MET A 8 -4.16 36.24 -23.66
N ILE A 9 -4.57 35.36 -22.74
CA ILE A 9 -4.28 35.52 -21.32
C ILE A 9 -2.94 34.83 -21.06
N ALA A 10 -1.86 35.61 -21.02
CA ALA A 10 -0.58 35.15 -20.51
C ALA A 10 -0.67 35.10 -18.98
N GLY A 11 -0.91 33.92 -18.43
CA GLY A 11 -0.85 33.69 -16.98
C GLY A 11 0.59 33.72 -16.50
N LEU A 12 0.95 34.78 -15.77
CA LEU A 12 2.23 34.89 -15.08
C LEU A 12 2.20 33.94 -13.86
N VAL A 13 2.86 32.78 -13.96
CA VAL A 13 3.07 31.90 -12.80
C VAL A 13 4.17 32.53 -11.95
N LEU A 14 3.76 33.24 -10.89
CA LEU A 14 4.68 33.78 -9.90
C LEU A 14 5.17 32.62 -9.02
N ALA A 15 6.34 32.08 -9.34
CA ALA A 15 7.01 31.10 -8.50
C ALA A 15 7.46 31.78 -7.20
N MET A 16 6.71 31.58 -6.11
CA MET A 16 7.19 31.91 -4.77
C MET A 16 8.34 30.96 -4.43
N ILE A 17 9.57 31.46 -4.50
CA ILE A 17 10.74 30.76 -3.99
C ILE A 17 10.72 30.91 -2.47
N LEU A 18 10.04 29.98 -1.79
CA LEU A 18 10.23 29.77 -0.36
C LEU A 18 11.67 29.26 -0.14
N PRO A 19 12.37 29.71 0.91
CA PRO A 19 13.67 29.16 1.23
C PRO A 19 13.51 27.66 1.50
N LEU A 20 14.22 26.84 0.71
CA LEU A 20 14.29 25.39 0.89
C LEU A 20 14.80 25.11 2.30
N LYS A 21 13.89 24.72 3.21
CA LYS A 21 14.30 24.11 4.46
C LYS A 21 14.87 22.74 4.10
N ALA A 22 16.15 22.51 4.44
CA ALA A 22 16.73 21.18 4.40
C ALA A 22 15.80 20.19 5.11
N GLY A 23 15.78 18.95 4.62
CA GLY A 23 14.97 17.90 5.21
C GLY A 23 15.29 17.65 6.67
N PHE A 24 14.36 17.02 7.39
CA PHE A 24 14.58 16.63 8.78
C PHE A 24 14.67 15.10 8.93
N ILE A 25 15.34 14.67 9.99
CA ILE A 25 15.39 13.25 10.38
C ILE A 25 14.30 13.04 11.44
N ALA A 26 13.41 12.07 11.24
CA ALA A 26 12.38 11.71 12.21
C ALA A 26 12.99 11.32 13.58
N SER A 27 12.26 11.57 14.67
CA SER A 27 12.80 11.46 16.03
C SER A 27 13.24 10.06 16.42
N ASP A 28 12.53 9.04 15.96
CA ASP A 28 12.84 7.63 16.16
C ASP A 28 14.17 7.25 15.46
N LEU A 29 14.38 7.77 14.25
CA LEU A 29 15.61 7.59 13.49
C LEU A 29 16.77 8.35 14.13
N GLN A 30 16.56 9.57 14.65
CA GLN A 30 17.58 10.28 15.43
C GLN A 30 18.04 9.46 16.65
N GLY A 31 17.08 8.88 17.39
CA GLY A 31 17.36 7.99 18.51
C GLY A 31 18.15 6.74 18.11
N THR A 32 17.90 6.21 16.91
CA THR A 32 18.65 5.08 16.34
C THR A 32 20.07 5.49 15.93
N LEU A 33 20.22 6.61 15.23
CA LEU A 33 21.50 7.14 14.73
C LEU A 33 22.48 7.53 15.84
N SER A 34 21.98 7.94 17.01
CA SER A 34 22.83 8.30 18.15
C SER A 34 23.48 7.10 18.84
N LYS A 35 22.95 5.89 18.60
CA LYS A 35 23.40 4.63 19.22
C LYS A 35 24.09 3.69 18.24
N ALA A 36 23.85 3.88 16.93
CA ALA A 36 24.39 3.02 15.89
C ALA A 36 25.90 3.20 15.70
N SER A 37 26.59 2.09 15.41
CA SER A 37 27.99 2.14 14.97
C SER A 37 28.09 2.79 13.58
N PRO A 38 29.25 3.39 13.22
CA PRO A 38 29.43 4.08 11.94
C PRO A 38 29.15 3.22 10.70
N ASP A 39 29.41 1.92 10.77
CA ASP A 39 29.25 1.01 9.63
C ASP A 39 27.89 0.29 9.62
N THR A 40 27.03 0.55 10.61
CA THR A 40 25.70 -0.06 10.69
C THR A 40 24.79 0.54 9.62
N LYS A 41 24.31 -0.30 8.70
CA LYS A 41 23.27 0.08 7.75
C LYS A 41 21.89 0.04 8.41
N ILE A 42 21.17 1.14 8.31
CA ILE A 42 19.82 1.30 8.87
C ILE A 42 18.86 1.45 7.70
N GLY A 43 17.78 0.67 7.71
CA GLY A 43 16.67 0.82 6.77
C GLY A 43 15.94 2.14 6.99
N ILE A 44 15.78 2.92 5.93
CA ILE A 44 15.16 4.24 5.94
C ILE A 44 14.18 4.41 4.79
N ILE A 45 13.18 5.25 5.00
CA ILE A 45 12.33 5.82 3.95
C ILE A 45 12.72 7.28 3.76
N VAL A 46 12.99 7.66 2.52
CA VAL A 46 13.31 9.04 2.12
C VAL A 46 12.10 9.61 1.38
N HIS A 47 11.58 10.72 1.91
CA HIS A 47 10.49 11.47 1.31
C HIS A 47 11.04 12.64 0.51
N MET A 48 10.72 12.71 -0.79
CA MET A 48 11.14 13.85 -1.61
C MET A 48 10.39 15.13 -1.23
N ALA A 49 11.03 16.28 -1.43
CA ALA A 49 10.48 17.61 -1.13
C ALA A 49 9.26 17.97 -1.98
N GLU A 50 9.29 17.65 -3.27
CA GLU A 50 8.18 17.91 -4.19
C GLU A 50 7.07 16.87 -3.98
N ARG A 51 5.93 17.31 -3.42
CA ARG A 51 4.76 16.47 -3.20
C ARG A 51 3.83 16.47 -4.42
N PRO A 52 3.23 15.32 -4.77
CA PRO A 52 2.29 15.27 -5.88
C PRO A 52 1.05 16.10 -5.60
N ASP A 53 0.65 16.92 -6.57
CA ASP A 53 -0.63 17.65 -6.54
C ASP A 53 -1.62 16.97 -7.49
N LEU A 54 -2.56 16.23 -6.89
CA LEU A 54 -3.62 15.54 -7.62
C LEU A 54 -4.90 16.37 -7.76
N SER A 55 -4.94 17.61 -7.27
CA SER A 55 -6.15 18.46 -7.26
C SER A 55 -6.66 18.78 -8.66
N ALA A 56 -5.76 18.87 -9.63
CA ALA A 56 -6.09 19.08 -11.05
C ALA A 56 -6.74 17.84 -11.70
N PHE A 57 -6.69 16.68 -11.05
CA PHE A 57 -7.26 15.45 -11.57
C PHE A 57 -8.63 15.17 -10.96
N GLY A 58 -9.65 15.00 -11.81
CA GLY A 58 -10.96 14.53 -11.38
C GLY A 58 -10.96 13.09 -10.85
N LYS A 59 -12.16 12.57 -10.54
CA LYS A 59 -12.36 11.13 -10.30
C LYS A 59 -11.99 10.34 -11.57
N GLY A 60 -11.32 9.20 -11.43
CA GLY A 60 -10.84 8.40 -12.57
C GLY A 60 -9.50 8.88 -13.15
N ASN A 61 -9.32 8.71 -14.46
CA ASN A 61 -8.09 9.01 -15.22
C ASN A 61 -6.82 8.42 -14.60
N TYR A 62 -6.92 7.20 -14.07
CA TYR A 62 -5.85 6.56 -13.31
C TYR A 62 -4.55 6.42 -14.09
N LYS A 63 -4.64 6.15 -15.41
CA LYS A 63 -3.48 6.13 -16.30
C LYS A 63 -2.73 7.46 -16.33
N LEU A 64 -3.44 8.57 -16.55
CA LEU A 64 -2.83 9.90 -16.61
C LEU A 64 -2.27 10.32 -15.24
N LYS A 65 -2.96 9.97 -14.14
CA LYS A 65 -2.44 10.18 -12.77
C LYS A 65 -1.14 9.42 -12.56
N ALA A 66 -1.09 8.15 -12.95
CA ALA A 66 0.11 7.34 -12.83
C ALA A 66 1.26 7.87 -13.69
N GLU A 67 0.98 8.32 -14.92
CA GLU A 67 1.97 8.98 -15.78
C GLU A 67 2.56 10.24 -15.12
N TYR A 68 1.70 11.10 -14.55
CA TYR A 68 2.15 12.29 -13.80
C TYR A 68 3.00 11.92 -12.57
N LEU A 69 2.54 10.98 -11.74
CA LEU A 69 3.25 10.56 -10.54
C LEU A 69 4.60 9.91 -10.87
N ARG A 70 4.66 9.10 -11.93
CA ARG A 70 5.90 8.48 -12.42
C ARG A 70 6.86 9.51 -12.99
N ASP A 71 6.38 10.51 -13.73
CA ASP A 71 7.22 11.59 -14.24
C ASP A 71 7.80 12.43 -13.10
N LEU A 72 6.95 12.83 -12.15
CA LEU A 72 7.37 13.51 -10.92
C LEU A 72 8.48 12.73 -10.22
N ALA A 73 8.23 11.46 -9.89
CA ALA A 73 9.19 10.60 -9.22
C ALA A 73 10.51 10.46 -9.99
N ARG A 74 10.46 10.23 -11.31
CA ARG A 74 11.67 10.13 -12.13
C ARG A 74 12.48 11.41 -12.13
N ARG A 75 11.83 12.57 -12.23
CA ARG A 75 12.54 13.86 -12.23
C ARG A 75 13.14 14.17 -10.87
N THR A 76 12.38 14.01 -9.80
CA THR A 76 12.79 14.46 -8.46
C THR A 76 13.76 13.50 -7.80
N GLN A 77 13.67 12.19 -8.06
CA GLN A 77 14.56 11.20 -7.43
C GLN A 77 15.91 11.06 -8.16
N LYS A 78 16.04 11.59 -9.39
CA LYS A 78 17.21 11.39 -10.25
C LYS A 78 18.53 11.76 -9.57
N ASP A 79 18.61 12.96 -9.00
CA ASP A 79 19.88 13.47 -8.46
C ASP A 79 20.26 12.79 -7.14
N LEU A 80 19.25 12.39 -6.34
CA LEU A 80 19.47 11.57 -5.15
C LEU A 80 19.97 10.17 -5.54
N LEU A 81 19.36 9.52 -6.53
CA LEU A 81 19.80 8.22 -7.05
C LEU A 81 21.24 8.27 -7.59
N ALA A 82 21.59 9.32 -8.33
CA ALA A 82 22.95 9.55 -8.82
C ALA A 82 23.96 9.77 -7.68
N TYR A 83 23.56 10.46 -6.61
CA TYR A 83 24.39 10.58 -5.42
C TYR A 83 24.57 9.21 -4.73
N LEU A 84 23.50 8.45 -4.52
CA LEU A 84 23.52 7.15 -3.84
C LEU A 84 24.39 6.12 -4.59
N SER A 85 24.39 6.12 -5.92
CA SER A 85 25.22 5.19 -6.71
C SER A 85 26.73 5.39 -6.50
N THR A 86 27.15 6.53 -5.93
CA THR A 86 28.56 6.81 -5.64
C THR A 86 28.98 6.43 -4.22
N ARG A 87 28.07 5.88 -3.39
CA ARG A 87 28.31 5.59 -1.98
C ARG A 87 28.87 4.19 -1.70
N GLY A 88 28.95 3.34 -2.72
CA GLY A 88 29.55 2.01 -2.62
C GLY A 88 28.85 1.13 -1.59
N ASP A 89 29.63 0.51 -0.71
CA ASP A 89 29.17 -0.40 0.33
C ASP A 89 28.38 0.26 1.45
N LYS A 90 28.32 1.59 1.52
CA LYS A 90 27.54 2.33 2.52
C LYS A 90 26.03 2.33 2.26
N VAL A 91 25.60 1.91 1.07
CA VAL A 91 24.19 1.89 0.67
C VAL A 91 23.85 0.55 0.03
N GLU A 92 22.66 0.02 0.32
CA GLU A 92 22.11 -1.17 -0.33
C GLU A 92 20.58 -1.12 -0.40
N ASP A 93 19.99 -2.06 -1.13
CA ASP A 93 18.54 -2.29 -1.21
C ASP A 93 17.70 -1.07 -1.62
N ILE A 94 18.21 -0.25 -2.55
CA ILE A 94 17.50 0.93 -3.05
C ILE A 94 16.24 0.51 -3.81
N LYS A 95 15.08 0.94 -3.33
CA LYS A 95 13.76 0.82 -3.96
C LYS A 95 13.18 2.22 -4.17
N THR A 96 12.57 2.46 -5.32
CA THR A 96 11.92 3.74 -5.66
C THR A 96 10.40 3.58 -5.65
N PHE A 97 9.70 4.56 -5.10
CA PHE A 97 8.24 4.59 -5.07
C PHE A 97 7.71 5.81 -5.81
N TRP A 98 6.78 5.57 -6.73
CA TRP A 98 6.22 6.63 -7.55
C TRP A 98 4.92 7.19 -6.98
N THR A 99 4.15 6.41 -6.21
CA THR A 99 2.89 6.90 -5.63
C THR A 99 3.12 7.95 -4.54
N MET A 100 4.09 7.72 -3.65
CA MET A 100 4.41 8.62 -2.53
C MET A 100 5.52 9.64 -2.84
N ASN A 101 6.20 9.48 -3.98
CA ASN A 101 7.43 10.17 -4.38
C ASN A 101 8.55 10.07 -3.33
N GLY A 102 9.25 8.93 -3.32
CA GLY A 102 10.35 8.69 -2.39
C GLY A 102 11.06 7.36 -2.62
N LEU A 103 11.95 7.01 -1.70
CA LEU A 103 12.80 5.84 -1.79
C LEU A 103 12.81 5.06 -0.46
N ALA A 104 13.02 3.75 -0.53
CA ALA A 104 13.52 2.97 0.60
C ALA A 104 14.93 2.49 0.29
N LEU A 105 15.78 2.45 1.30
CA LEU A 105 17.16 1.97 1.20
C LEU A 105 17.71 1.64 2.59
N LYS A 106 18.82 0.93 2.63
CA LYS A 106 19.64 0.83 3.84
C LYS A 106 20.90 1.66 3.66
N ALA A 107 21.25 2.47 4.66
CA ALA A 107 22.42 3.36 4.59
C ALA A 107 23.14 3.51 5.93
N THR A 108 24.43 3.83 5.90
CA THR A 108 25.23 4.15 7.09
C THR A 108 24.84 5.52 7.69
N PRO A 109 25.11 5.78 8.99
CA PRO A 109 24.68 7.01 9.65
C PRO A 109 25.23 8.31 9.06
N ASP A 110 26.41 8.29 8.44
CA ASP A 110 26.96 9.45 7.72
C ASP A 110 26.17 9.75 6.45
N VAL A 111 25.87 8.72 5.63
CA VAL A 111 25.06 8.87 4.41
C VAL A 111 23.64 9.32 4.75
N ILE A 112 23.00 8.77 5.79
CA ILE A 112 21.66 9.20 6.23
C ILE A 112 21.65 10.70 6.57
N ARG A 113 22.67 11.19 7.28
CA ARG A 113 22.80 12.62 7.62
C ARG A 113 23.11 13.48 6.39
N GLU A 114 23.79 12.96 5.38
CA GLU A 114 24.02 13.65 4.11
C GLU A 114 22.73 13.75 3.28
N ILE A 115 21.93 12.68 3.20
CA ILE A 115 20.62 12.68 2.53
C ILE A 115 19.71 13.75 3.15
N ALA A 116 19.62 13.79 4.48
CA ALA A 116 18.74 14.74 5.17
C ALA A 116 19.14 16.21 4.97
N LYS A 117 20.39 16.51 4.58
CA LYS A 117 20.85 17.88 4.30
C LYS A 117 20.47 18.37 2.91
N ARG A 118 20.00 17.50 2.03
CA ARG A 118 19.62 17.86 0.66
C ARG A 118 18.36 18.72 0.69
N ASP A 119 18.27 19.64 -0.26
CA ASP A 119 17.13 20.53 -0.46
C ASP A 119 15.97 19.85 -1.18
N ASP A 120 16.25 18.81 -1.98
CA ASP A 120 15.26 17.96 -2.63
C ASP A 120 14.67 16.86 -1.73
N VAL A 121 15.09 16.77 -0.46
CA VAL A 121 14.57 15.82 0.53
C VAL A 121 13.74 16.58 1.58
N TRP A 122 12.51 16.13 1.81
CA TRP A 122 11.65 16.67 2.88
C TRP A 122 11.97 16.04 4.24
N ALA A 123 12.07 14.72 4.27
CA ALA A 123 12.28 13.98 5.50
C ALA A 123 12.95 12.63 5.26
N VAL A 124 13.65 12.16 6.27
CA VAL A 124 14.15 10.78 6.37
C VAL A 124 13.59 10.17 7.64
N GLU A 125 12.89 9.05 7.49
CA GLU A 125 12.37 8.25 8.60
C GLU A 125 12.93 6.84 8.55
N LYS A 126 12.74 6.10 9.63
CA LYS A 126 13.14 4.70 9.68
C LYS A 126 12.16 3.85 8.85
N ASP A 127 12.69 2.82 8.19
CA ASP A 127 11.87 1.73 7.66
C ASP A 127 11.40 0.86 8.85
N SER A 128 10.30 1.32 9.47
CA SER A 128 9.75 0.75 10.71
C SER A 128 8.95 -0.53 10.43
N LYS A 129 8.77 -1.33 11.48
CA LYS A 129 7.96 -2.55 11.41
C LYS A 129 6.51 -2.28 11.78
N THR A 130 5.61 -2.81 10.96
CA THR A 130 4.17 -2.84 11.18
C THR A 130 3.73 -4.28 11.46
N PHE A 131 2.64 -4.46 12.20
CA PHE A 131 2.16 -5.77 12.61
C PHE A 131 0.69 -5.98 12.26
N ILE A 132 0.32 -7.22 11.97
CA ILE A 132 -1.09 -7.59 11.79
C ILE A 132 -1.88 -7.36 13.08
N LEU A 133 -3.16 -7.01 12.92
CA LEU A 133 -4.09 -6.83 14.03
C LEU A 133 -4.85 -8.13 14.25
N GLY A 134 -4.44 -8.94 15.20
CA GLY A 134 -5.15 -10.18 15.50
C GLY A 134 -4.88 -10.72 16.88
N ARG A 135 -5.95 -11.05 17.61
CA ARG A 135 -5.87 -11.92 18.79
C ARG A 135 -6.30 -13.31 18.36
N LYS A 136 -5.43 -14.31 18.51
CA LYS A 136 -5.83 -15.72 18.34
C LYS A 136 -6.93 -16.03 19.35
N THR A 137 -8.18 -16.14 18.91
CA THR A 137 -9.29 -16.58 19.75
C THR A 137 -9.44 -18.09 19.60
N SER A 138 -9.18 -18.83 20.68
CA SER A 138 -9.53 -20.25 20.78
C SER A 138 -11.00 -20.37 21.15
N GLY A 139 -11.89 -20.21 20.18
CA GLY A 139 -13.31 -20.52 20.32
C GLY A 139 -13.63 -21.73 19.46
N LYS A 140 -14.32 -22.74 20.02
CA LYS A 140 -14.99 -23.74 19.18
C LYS A 140 -16.13 -23.02 18.47
N HIS A 141 -16.12 -22.99 17.14
CA HIS A 141 -17.36 -22.72 16.40
C HIS A 141 -18.34 -23.84 16.80
N PRO A 142 -19.54 -23.53 17.30
CA PRO A 142 -20.51 -24.58 17.57
C PRO A 142 -20.78 -25.31 16.26
N ASP A 143 -20.72 -26.65 16.28
CA ASP A 143 -21.20 -27.50 15.18
C ASP A 143 -22.69 -27.22 15.01
N SER A 144 -23.01 -26.24 14.16
CA SER A 144 -24.40 -25.88 13.90
C SER A 144 -24.89 -26.76 12.75
N THR A 145 -25.76 -27.71 13.08
CA THR A 145 -26.48 -28.53 12.11
C THR A 145 -27.56 -27.73 11.37
N SER A 146 -27.83 -26.50 11.83
CA SER A 146 -28.72 -25.52 11.21
C SER A 146 -27.88 -24.35 10.66
N ARG A 147 -27.58 -24.42 9.36
CA ARG A 147 -26.78 -23.42 8.65
C ARG A 147 -27.63 -22.16 8.36
N THR A 148 -27.64 -21.25 9.32
CA THR A 148 -28.22 -19.90 9.19
C THR A 148 -27.13 -18.89 8.88
N VAL A 149 -27.51 -17.70 8.37
CA VAL A 149 -26.60 -16.56 8.20
C VAL A 149 -25.70 -16.37 9.43
N GLU A 150 -24.39 -16.24 9.19
CA GLU A 150 -23.41 -16.07 10.25
C GLU A 150 -23.68 -14.83 11.11
N TRP A 151 -23.39 -14.93 12.41
CA TRP A 151 -23.79 -13.91 13.38
C TRP A 151 -23.24 -12.51 13.04
N ASN A 152 -22.02 -12.45 12.49
CA ASN A 152 -21.34 -11.21 12.11
C ASN A 152 -22.03 -10.55 10.92
N ILE A 153 -22.50 -11.35 9.95
CA ILE A 153 -23.23 -10.91 8.76
C ILE A 153 -24.57 -10.30 9.17
N ALA A 154 -25.33 -11.01 10.01
CA ALA A 154 -26.59 -10.51 10.56
C ALA A 154 -26.38 -9.26 11.43
N ARG A 155 -25.30 -9.21 12.22
CA ARG A 155 -24.99 -8.07 13.11
C ARG A 155 -24.79 -6.76 12.35
N ILE A 156 -24.21 -6.83 11.15
CA ILE A 156 -23.97 -5.67 10.26
C ILE A 156 -25.07 -5.48 9.21
N LYS A 157 -26.10 -6.34 9.19
CA LYS A 157 -27.21 -6.35 8.24
C LYS A 157 -26.80 -6.54 6.78
N ALA A 158 -25.75 -7.32 6.53
CA ALA A 158 -25.31 -7.62 5.17
C ALA A 158 -26.35 -8.49 4.44
N ASP A 159 -27.03 -9.39 5.15
CA ASP A 159 -28.17 -10.17 4.68
C ASP A 159 -29.31 -9.30 4.12
N SER A 160 -29.68 -8.22 4.82
CA SER A 160 -30.69 -7.27 4.33
C SER A 160 -30.27 -6.58 3.03
N VAL A 161 -28.96 -6.38 2.81
CA VAL A 161 -28.41 -5.78 1.58
C VAL A 161 -28.38 -6.81 0.44
N TRP A 162 -28.19 -8.08 0.76
CA TRP A 162 -28.31 -9.18 -0.21
C TRP A 162 -29.73 -9.34 -0.72
N GLU A 163 -30.75 -9.19 0.14
CA GLU A 163 -32.16 -9.18 -0.26
C GLU A 163 -32.50 -8.07 -1.25
N MET A 164 -31.75 -6.96 -1.21
CA MET A 164 -31.84 -5.85 -2.16
C MET A 164 -31.07 -6.13 -3.48
N GLY A 165 -30.42 -7.28 -3.61
CA GLY A 165 -29.66 -7.70 -4.79
C GLY A 165 -28.19 -7.27 -4.82
N TYR A 166 -27.66 -6.69 -3.73
CA TYR A 166 -26.28 -6.23 -3.67
C TYR A 166 -25.38 -7.25 -2.99
N THR A 167 -24.45 -7.83 -3.75
CA THR A 167 -23.63 -8.98 -3.31
C THR A 167 -22.12 -8.75 -3.50
N GLY A 168 -21.73 -7.55 -3.93
CA GLY A 168 -20.36 -7.23 -4.33
C GLY A 168 -20.06 -7.52 -5.81
N GLN A 169 -21.04 -8.01 -6.59
CA GLN A 169 -20.88 -8.28 -8.01
C GLN A 169 -20.27 -7.09 -8.76
N GLY A 170 -19.21 -7.35 -9.54
CA GLY A 170 -18.52 -6.34 -10.34
C GLY A 170 -17.54 -5.45 -9.54
N VAL A 171 -17.38 -5.68 -8.24
CA VAL A 171 -16.38 -5.04 -7.40
C VAL A 171 -15.13 -5.90 -7.34
N ILE A 172 -13.97 -5.26 -7.44
CA ILE A 172 -12.66 -5.89 -7.24
C ILE A 172 -12.07 -5.38 -5.93
N LEU A 173 -11.76 -6.29 -5.02
CA LEU A 173 -11.12 -6.01 -3.73
C LEU A 173 -9.62 -6.33 -3.78
N GLY A 174 -8.82 -5.54 -3.10
CA GLY A 174 -7.40 -5.79 -2.87
C GLY A 174 -7.17 -6.26 -1.44
N ASN A 175 -6.43 -7.36 -1.29
CA ASN A 175 -5.88 -7.78 0.00
C ASN A 175 -4.46 -7.24 0.16
N LEU A 176 -4.15 -6.50 1.22
CA LEU A 176 -2.77 -6.22 1.59
C LEU A 176 -2.53 -6.83 2.96
N ASP A 177 -1.94 -8.03 3.01
CA ASP A 177 -1.91 -8.83 4.25
C ASP A 177 -0.73 -9.84 4.25
N THR A 178 -0.84 -10.96 4.97
CA THR A 178 0.13 -12.07 4.99
C THR A 178 0.08 -12.95 3.74
N GLY A 179 -0.70 -12.56 2.72
CA GLY A 179 -0.95 -13.33 1.53
C GLY A 179 -2.35 -13.96 1.53
N VAL A 180 -2.55 -15.00 0.74
CA VAL A 180 -3.84 -15.70 0.65
C VAL A 180 -3.67 -17.12 0.11
N ASP A 181 -4.35 -18.09 0.71
CA ASP A 181 -4.57 -19.40 0.10
C ASP A 181 -5.75 -19.33 -0.89
N VAL A 182 -5.43 -19.12 -2.17
CA VAL A 182 -6.44 -19.06 -3.24
C VAL A 182 -7.06 -20.41 -3.57
N THR A 183 -6.56 -21.51 -3.01
CA THR A 183 -7.09 -22.86 -3.24
C THR A 183 -8.16 -23.25 -2.22
N HIS A 184 -8.32 -22.47 -1.15
CA HIS A 184 -9.33 -22.67 -0.13
C HIS A 184 -10.74 -22.76 -0.76
N PRO A 185 -11.57 -23.77 -0.42
CA PRO A 185 -12.91 -23.96 -1.01
C PRO A 185 -13.77 -22.69 -1.01
N ALA A 186 -13.87 -21.98 0.11
CA ALA A 186 -14.57 -20.70 0.21
C ALA A 186 -14.10 -19.58 -0.76
N LEU A 187 -12.87 -19.62 -1.28
CA LEU A 187 -12.30 -18.59 -2.15
C LEU A 187 -12.27 -18.98 -3.63
N GLN A 188 -12.71 -20.20 -3.97
CA GLN A 188 -12.64 -20.72 -5.34
C GLN A 188 -13.41 -19.84 -6.33
N GLY A 189 -12.79 -19.62 -7.49
CA GLY A 189 -13.39 -18.87 -8.59
C GLY A 189 -13.38 -17.34 -8.45
N LYS A 190 -12.86 -16.79 -7.34
CA LYS A 190 -12.91 -15.35 -7.05
C LYS A 190 -11.59 -14.62 -7.26
N TYR A 191 -10.47 -15.35 -7.29
CA TYR A 191 -9.14 -14.81 -7.53
C TYR A 191 -8.93 -14.44 -9.00
N LEU A 192 -8.53 -13.21 -9.29
CA LEU A 192 -8.32 -12.72 -10.66
C LEU A 192 -6.96 -13.07 -11.28
N GLY A 193 -6.09 -13.78 -10.57
CA GLY A 193 -4.76 -14.15 -11.10
C GLY A 193 -3.67 -13.10 -10.88
N TYR A 194 -3.92 -12.02 -10.13
CA TYR A 194 -2.92 -11.00 -9.82
C TYR A 194 -2.46 -11.09 -8.36
N PHE A 195 -1.19 -11.41 -8.18
CA PHE A 195 -0.52 -11.48 -6.90
C PHE A 195 0.80 -10.70 -6.91
N PHE A 196 1.12 -10.08 -5.78
CA PHE A 196 2.42 -9.45 -5.53
C PHE A 196 2.94 -9.84 -4.16
N ASP A 197 4.21 -10.18 -4.08
CA ASP A 197 4.88 -10.50 -2.82
C ASP A 197 5.99 -9.49 -2.54
N GLY A 198 5.71 -8.54 -1.67
CA GLY A 198 6.68 -7.56 -1.20
C GLY A 198 7.70 -8.12 -0.21
N VAL A 199 7.50 -9.35 0.29
CA VAL A 199 8.29 -9.97 1.36
C VAL A 199 9.36 -10.88 0.77
N ASN A 200 8.97 -11.93 0.06
CA ASN A 200 9.88 -12.96 -0.46
C ASN A 200 9.98 -12.96 -1.99
N GLY A 201 9.23 -12.10 -2.67
CA GLY A 201 9.24 -12.00 -4.13
C GLY A 201 8.69 -13.23 -4.86
N GLN A 202 7.84 -14.05 -4.22
CA GLN A 202 7.20 -15.16 -4.91
C GLN A 202 6.18 -14.69 -5.95
N THR A 203 6.07 -15.47 -7.02
CA THR A 203 5.15 -15.19 -8.13
C THR A 203 3.78 -15.84 -7.96
N SER A 204 3.69 -16.87 -7.13
CA SER A 204 2.44 -17.58 -6.83
C SER A 204 1.89 -17.16 -5.46
N PRO A 205 0.56 -17.03 -5.31
CA PRO A 205 -0.04 -16.69 -4.03
C PRO A 205 0.15 -17.81 -3.00
N TYR A 206 0.43 -17.40 -1.78
CA TYR A 206 0.53 -18.27 -0.61
C TYR A 206 0.22 -17.46 0.65
N ASP A 207 -0.13 -18.15 1.74
CA ASP A 207 -0.25 -17.55 3.06
C ASP A 207 0.41 -18.47 4.10
N ASP A 208 1.56 -18.04 4.61
CA ASP A 208 2.36 -18.77 5.60
C ASP A 208 2.08 -18.33 7.04
N HIS A 209 1.04 -17.50 7.24
CA HIS A 209 0.54 -17.10 8.55
C HIS A 209 -0.95 -17.46 8.73
N GLY A 210 -1.77 -17.30 7.69
CA GLY A 210 -3.22 -17.56 7.68
C GLY A 210 -4.09 -16.34 7.97
N HIS A 211 -3.51 -15.18 8.29
CA HIS A 211 -4.30 -13.98 8.63
C HIS A 211 -4.96 -13.39 7.38
N GLY A 212 -4.21 -13.25 6.29
CA GLY A 212 -4.71 -12.76 5.02
C GLY A 212 -5.77 -13.67 4.39
N THR A 213 -5.66 -14.98 4.56
CA THR A 213 -6.70 -15.93 4.12
C THR A 213 -7.99 -15.76 4.93
N HIS A 214 -7.87 -15.59 6.25
CA HIS A 214 -9.02 -15.34 7.12
C HIS A 214 -9.73 -14.01 6.79
N THR A 215 -8.97 -12.92 6.60
CA THR A 215 -9.53 -11.61 6.25
C THR A 215 -10.18 -11.66 4.86
N MET A 216 -9.57 -12.36 3.90
CA MET A 216 -10.18 -12.57 2.59
C MET A 216 -11.48 -13.37 2.67
N GLY A 217 -11.51 -14.45 3.47
CA GLY A 217 -12.73 -15.22 3.73
C GLY A 217 -13.86 -14.34 4.28
N THR A 218 -13.55 -13.47 5.24
CA THR A 218 -14.54 -12.52 5.80
C THR A 218 -15.10 -11.57 4.73
N MET A 219 -14.28 -11.17 3.75
CA MET A 219 -14.71 -10.28 2.68
C MET A 219 -15.54 -10.99 1.60
N VAL A 220 -15.08 -12.14 1.09
CA VAL A 220 -15.62 -12.74 -0.16
C VAL A 220 -15.89 -14.24 -0.08
N GLY A 221 -15.67 -14.88 1.06
CA GLY A 221 -15.84 -16.33 1.21
C GLY A 221 -17.26 -16.82 0.91
N GLY A 222 -17.36 -17.97 0.24
CA GLY A 222 -18.62 -18.67 -0.01
C GLY A 222 -19.33 -18.26 -1.30
N ASP A 223 -20.54 -18.76 -1.52
CA ASP A 223 -21.35 -18.49 -2.70
C ASP A 223 -22.69 -17.80 -2.41
N GLY A 224 -23.02 -17.55 -1.13
CA GLY A 224 -24.06 -16.61 -0.75
C GLY A 224 -24.72 -16.88 0.60
N PRO A 225 -26.02 -16.62 0.76
CA PRO A 225 -26.76 -16.86 2.00
C PRO A 225 -27.08 -18.34 2.22
N GLY A 226 -26.47 -19.22 1.43
CA GLY A 226 -26.74 -20.64 1.42
C GLY A 226 -26.35 -21.29 2.74
N PRO A 227 -26.88 -22.49 2.99
CA PRO A 227 -26.52 -23.24 4.17
C PRO A 227 -25.19 -24.01 3.93
N PHE A 228 -24.16 -23.42 3.31
CA PHE A 228 -22.89 -24.11 3.06
C PHE A 228 -21.85 -23.77 4.12
N GLU A 229 -20.94 -24.70 4.39
CA GLU A 229 -19.87 -24.56 5.40
C GLU A 229 -18.91 -23.39 5.08
N ASP A 230 -18.84 -23.02 3.80
CA ASP A 230 -17.95 -22.00 3.26
C ASP A 230 -18.59 -20.60 3.13
N ASP A 231 -19.87 -20.42 3.50
CA ASP A 231 -20.64 -19.17 3.33
C ASP A 231 -20.38 -18.13 4.45
N ILE A 232 -19.18 -17.54 4.40
CA ILE A 232 -18.65 -16.67 5.47
C ILE A 232 -18.44 -15.20 5.06
N GLY A 233 -18.57 -14.88 3.77
CA GLY A 233 -18.17 -13.60 3.18
C GLY A 233 -19.29 -12.58 3.01
N ILE A 234 -18.98 -11.31 3.25
CA ILE A 234 -19.96 -10.20 3.14
C ILE A 234 -20.29 -9.88 1.68
N ALA A 235 -19.27 -9.78 0.83
CA ALA A 235 -19.36 -9.44 -0.58
C ALA A 235 -19.00 -10.68 -1.42
N TYR A 236 -19.75 -11.76 -1.24
CA TYR A 236 -19.45 -13.08 -1.78
C TYR A 236 -19.40 -13.15 -3.32
N ASN A 237 -19.93 -12.18 -4.06
CA ASN A 237 -19.78 -12.08 -5.52
C ASN A 237 -18.72 -11.08 -5.98
N ALA A 238 -17.96 -10.49 -5.06
CA ALA A 238 -16.78 -9.70 -5.42
C ALA A 238 -15.64 -10.61 -5.88
N MET A 239 -14.79 -10.06 -6.75
CA MET A 239 -13.54 -10.70 -7.16
C MET A 239 -12.38 -10.05 -6.39
N PHE A 240 -11.23 -10.71 -6.31
CA PHE A 240 -10.10 -10.16 -5.58
C PHE A 240 -8.74 -10.34 -6.28
N VAL A 241 -7.84 -9.47 -5.86
CA VAL A 241 -6.39 -9.52 -6.09
C VAL A 241 -5.68 -9.43 -4.74
N ALA A 242 -4.45 -9.91 -4.63
CA ALA A 242 -3.78 -9.99 -3.34
C ALA A 242 -2.32 -9.53 -3.40
N ALA A 243 -1.90 -8.84 -2.36
CA ALA A 243 -0.53 -8.43 -2.12
C ALA A 243 -0.10 -8.90 -0.73
N LYS A 244 1.06 -9.55 -0.64
CA LYS A 244 1.68 -9.95 0.62
C LYS A 244 2.68 -8.88 1.05
N ALA A 245 2.45 -8.29 2.22
CA ALA A 245 3.36 -7.33 2.85
C ALA A 245 3.82 -7.75 4.25
N PHE A 246 3.32 -8.88 4.76
CA PHE A 246 3.63 -9.37 6.11
C PHE A 246 4.17 -10.79 6.03
N ASN A 247 5.24 -11.07 6.77
CA ASN A 247 5.88 -12.40 6.81
C ASN A 247 5.07 -13.41 7.66
N SER A 248 5.60 -14.64 7.79
CA SER A 248 4.99 -15.72 8.59
C SER A 248 4.84 -15.43 10.08
N TRP A 249 5.44 -14.35 10.58
CA TRP A 249 5.29 -13.85 11.96
C TRP A 249 4.31 -12.68 12.07
N GLY A 250 3.65 -12.30 10.98
CA GLY A 250 2.72 -11.17 10.95
C GLY A 250 3.42 -9.81 11.04
N SER A 251 4.71 -9.73 10.69
CA SER A 251 5.50 -8.49 10.66
C SER A 251 5.78 -8.07 9.22
N GLY A 252 5.57 -6.79 8.92
CA GLY A 252 5.88 -6.16 7.65
C GLY A 252 6.83 -4.97 7.83
N GLU A 253 7.69 -4.73 6.85
CA GLU A 253 8.47 -3.48 6.73
C GLU A 253 7.65 -2.46 5.96
N GLU A 254 7.85 -1.18 6.27
CA GLU A 254 7.13 -0.09 5.62
C GLU A 254 7.40 -0.07 4.11
N SER A 255 8.64 -0.32 3.72
CA SER A 255 9.02 -0.44 2.32
C SER A 255 8.29 -1.58 1.58
N TRP A 256 7.85 -2.64 2.27
CA TRP A 256 7.09 -3.74 1.66
C TRP A 256 5.63 -3.34 1.45
N ILE A 257 5.05 -2.61 2.40
CA ILE A 257 3.69 -2.06 2.33
C ILE A 257 3.60 -1.04 1.19
N LEU A 258 4.55 -0.10 1.12
CA LEU A 258 4.65 0.87 0.04
C LEU A 258 4.78 0.22 -1.34
N ALA A 259 5.54 -0.87 -1.45
CA ALA A 259 5.66 -1.62 -2.71
C ALA A 259 4.32 -2.23 -3.15
N CYS A 260 3.51 -2.71 -2.19
CA CYS A 260 2.18 -3.23 -2.46
C CYS A 260 1.22 -2.13 -2.94
N PHE A 261 1.27 -0.93 -2.37
CA PHE A 261 0.46 0.20 -2.85
C PHE A 261 0.86 0.67 -4.26
N ASP A 262 2.16 0.77 -4.54
CA ASP A 262 2.65 1.03 -5.90
C ASP A 262 2.18 -0.03 -6.90
N TRP A 263 2.13 -1.30 -6.48
CA TRP A 263 1.62 -2.40 -7.30
C TRP A 263 0.10 -2.28 -7.55
N PHE A 264 -0.71 -2.04 -6.50
CA PHE A 264 -2.15 -1.81 -6.67
C PHE A 264 -2.44 -0.63 -7.61
N ALA A 265 -1.72 0.48 -7.43
CA ALA A 265 -1.87 1.64 -8.29
C ALA A 265 -1.50 1.32 -9.75
N SER A 266 -0.49 0.47 -9.97
CA SER A 266 -0.10 0.00 -11.31
C SER A 266 -1.16 -0.92 -11.94
N LEU A 267 -1.79 -1.81 -11.17
CA LEU A 267 -2.90 -2.63 -11.67
C LEU A 267 -4.06 -1.78 -12.20
N VAL A 268 -4.44 -0.74 -11.44
CA VAL A 268 -5.53 0.17 -11.82
C VAL A 268 -5.14 1.01 -13.04
N ALA A 269 -3.89 1.51 -13.09
CA ALA A 269 -3.43 2.40 -14.14
C ALA A 269 -3.10 1.69 -15.46
N ASP A 270 -2.47 0.53 -15.39
CA ASP A 270 -1.82 -0.13 -16.54
C ASP A 270 -2.59 -1.36 -17.01
N SER A 271 -3.14 -2.15 -16.08
CA SER A 271 -3.87 -3.37 -16.41
C SER A 271 -5.39 -3.18 -16.52
N GLY A 272 -5.90 -2.00 -16.14
CA GLY A 272 -7.34 -1.72 -16.11
C GLY A 272 -8.11 -2.51 -15.04
N ILE A 273 -7.40 -3.18 -14.13
CA ILE A 273 -7.98 -3.92 -13.02
C ILE A 273 -8.41 -2.90 -11.96
N ASN A 274 -9.69 -2.55 -11.99
CA ASN A 274 -10.26 -1.47 -11.18
C ASN A 274 -10.47 -1.90 -9.72
N VAL A 275 -9.38 -2.11 -8.99
CA VAL A 275 -9.39 -2.35 -7.54
C VAL A 275 -10.08 -1.16 -6.85
N ARG A 276 -11.22 -1.42 -6.21
CA ARG A 276 -12.08 -0.37 -5.64
C ARG A 276 -11.81 -0.09 -4.17
N VAL A 277 -11.35 -1.11 -3.47
CA VAL A 277 -11.08 -1.08 -2.02
C VAL A 277 -9.85 -1.94 -1.80
N VAL A 278 -8.89 -1.44 -1.02
CA VAL A 278 -7.79 -2.23 -0.48
C VAL A 278 -8.04 -2.38 1.03
N SER A 279 -8.11 -3.62 1.51
CA SER A 279 -8.32 -3.91 2.92
C SER A 279 -6.98 -4.07 3.63
N ASN A 280 -6.83 -3.35 4.75
CA ASN A 280 -5.60 -3.27 5.55
C ASN A 280 -5.90 -3.67 7.00
N SER A 281 -5.86 -4.96 7.30
CA SER A 281 -6.17 -5.51 8.64
C SER A 281 -4.95 -5.54 9.57
N TRP A 282 -4.18 -4.46 9.56
CA TRP A 282 -2.90 -4.33 10.25
C TRP A 282 -2.73 -2.89 10.73
N GLY A 283 -1.77 -2.66 11.62
CA GLY A 283 -1.56 -1.34 12.19
C GLY A 283 -0.23 -1.24 12.93
N SER A 284 0.18 0.01 13.17
CA SER A 284 1.38 0.33 13.93
C SER A 284 1.01 1.15 15.16
N SER A 285 1.74 0.93 16.26
CA SER A 285 1.72 1.81 17.42
C SER A 285 2.74 2.95 17.30
N ASP A 286 3.54 2.96 16.23
CA ASP A 286 4.47 4.04 15.91
C ASP A 286 3.70 5.32 15.55
N ASN A 287 3.83 6.34 16.38
CA ASN A 287 3.21 7.65 16.18
C ASN A 287 4.17 8.66 15.52
N THR A 288 5.34 8.19 15.05
CA THR A 288 6.37 9.01 14.40
C THR A 288 6.47 8.78 12.90
N ALA A 289 5.78 7.76 12.37
CA ALA A 289 5.70 7.50 10.94
C ALA A 289 5.07 8.69 10.19
N LEU A 290 5.78 9.15 9.15
CA LEU A 290 5.38 10.21 8.23
C LEU A 290 4.65 9.66 7.01
N THR A 291 4.80 8.37 6.73
CA THR A 291 4.05 7.68 5.70
C THR A 291 2.64 7.37 6.23
N PHE A 292 1.63 7.78 5.47
CA PHE A 292 0.22 7.49 5.75
C PHE A 292 -0.36 6.71 4.57
N TRP A 293 -1.19 5.72 4.86
CA TRP A 293 -1.80 4.78 3.91
C TRP A 293 -3.31 4.90 3.89
#